data_AF-A0A7N6A407-F1
#
_entry.id   AF-A0A7N6A407-F1
#
_cell.length_a   1.000
_cell.length_b   1.000
_cell.length_c   1.000
_cell.angle_alpha   90.00
_cell.angle_beta   90.00
_cell.angle_gamma   90.00
#
_symmetry.space_group_name_H-M   'P 1'
#
loop_
_entity.id
_entity.type
_entity.pdbx_description
1 polymer ?
#
loop_
_entity_poly.entity_id
_entity_poly.type
_entity_poly.pdbx_seq_one_letter_code
_entity_poly.pdbx_strand_id
1 'polypeptide(L)'
;IIYIFADDEIIEYDGELAADTLVEFLYDVIEDPVEIIDNERELKGFHNMDEVIKLVGYFKSEKSPHFIEYDDAAEEFHPFVKFFATFDPKIAKKLKLKLNEVDFYEPFMEEPVTIPGKPYIESELVEYIEQHDRPTLRKLEPHSMYEIWEDDIDGEHIVAFAEEDDPDGFEFLEILKEVARDNTDNPNLSIIWIDPDNFPLLVPYWEKTFGIDLSSPQIGVVDVEDADSVWMEMDDQDDMPTADELEQWIEDVLSGKIDPDDDDEDEDDDDDDDDDDDDDDDEEDDDDDDDDDDDDDDDDDDDDDDDNDDDDDDDDDDDDDDDDDDDDDDE
;
A
#
# COMPACT_ATOMS: atom_id res chain seq x y z
N ILE A 1 -14.07 -1.11 14.73
CA ILE A 1 -15.47 -1.12 14.27
C ILE A 1 -16.33 0.07 14.76
N ILE A 2 -16.56 1.02 13.86
CA ILE A 2 -17.60 2.06 13.91
C ILE A 2 -18.70 1.67 12.92
N TYR A 3 -19.98 1.89 13.25
CA TYR A 3 -21.09 1.67 12.33
C TYR A 3 -21.59 2.99 11.74
N ILE A 4 -21.59 3.10 10.42
CA ILE A 4 -22.12 4.24 9.66
C ILE A 4 -23.44 3.83 9.02
N PHE A 5 -24.45 4.68 9.17
CA PHE A 5 -25.78 4.46 8.60
C PHE A 5 -25.99 5.47 7.47
N ALA A 6 -26.04 4.98 6.24
CA ALA A 6 -26.22 5.77 5.03
C ALA A 6 -27.43 5.19 4.27
N ASP A 7 -28.49 6.00 4.13
CA ASP A 7 -29.77 5.58 3.59
C ASP A 7 -30.33 4.28 4.21
N ASP A 8 -30.37 3.18 3.46
CA ASP A 8 -30.83 1.86 3.92
C ASP A 8 -29.66 0.89 4.26
N GLU A 9 -28.41 1.33 4.06
CA GLU A 9 -27.19 0.54 4.27
C GLU A 9 -26.52 0.79 5.63
N ILE A 10 -25.83 -0.27 6.11
CA ILE A 10 -25.00 -0.23 7.32
C ILE A 10 -23.58 -0.59 6.93
N ILE A 11 -22.70 0.41 6.98
CA ILE A 11 -21.28 0.27 6.62
C ILE A 11 -20.48 0.05 7.91
N GLU A 12 -19.71 -1.03 7.96
CA GLU A 12 -18.76 -1.30 9.03
C GLU A 12 -17.43 -0.61 8.70
N TYR A 13 -17.06 0.40 9.48
CA TYR A 13 -15.77 1.07 9.35
C TYR A 13 -14.76 0.42 10.30
N ASP A 14 -13.73 -0.17 9.71
CA ASP A 14 -12.60 -0.79 10.41
C ASP A 14 -11.24 -0.25 9.92
N GLY A 15 -11.16 1.08 9.88
CA GLY A 15 -9.93 1.82 9.66
C GLY A 15 -9.43 2.55 10.91
N GLU A 16 -8.38 3.34 10.70
CA GLU A 16 -7.74 4.19 11.69
C GLU A 16 -8.72 5.16 12.36
N LEU A 17 -8.67 5.25 13.69
CA LEU A 17 -9.50 6.19 14.45
C LEU A 17 -8.91 7.61 14.49
N ALA A 18 -8.68 8.18 13.31
CA ALA A 18 -8.20 9.54 13.10
C ALA A 18 -9.30 10.43 12.48
N ALA A 19 -9.27 11.73 12.79
CA ALA A 19 -10.38 12.63 12.46
C ALA A 19 -10.44 13.01 10.97
N ASP A 20 -9.28 13.19 10.36
CA ASP A 20 -9.05 13.32 8.93
C ASP A 20 -9.51 12.07 8.17
N THR A 21 -9.00 10.89 8.51
CA THR A 21 -9.37 9.61 7.86
C THR A 21 -10.87 9.36 7.92
N LEU A 22 -11.51 9.59 9.08
CA LEU A 22 -12.96 9.45 9.21
C LEU A 22 -13.75 10.48 8.40
N VAL A 23 -13.26 11.71 8.29
CA VAL A 23 -13.94 12.76 7.51
C VAL A 23 -13.84 12.47 6.02
N GLU A 24 -12.68 12.03 5.54
CA GLU A 24 -12.47 11.59 4.16
C GLU A 24 -13.36 10.39 3.82
N PHE A 25 -13.36 9.35 4.66
CA PHE A 25 -14.25 8.21 4.49
C PHE A 25 -15.73 8.61 4.43
N LEU A 26 -16.16 9.54 5.29
CA LEU A 26 -17.53 10.04 5.27
C LEU A 26 -17.85 10.89 4.03
N TYR A 27 -16.86 11.53 3.38
CA TYR A 27 -17.06 12.18 2.09
C TYR A 27 -17.32 11.13 1.01
N ASP A 28 -16.56 10.05 0.99
CA ASP A 28 -16.79 8.95 0.06
C ASP A 28 -18.17 8.32 0.26
N VAL A 29 -18.59 8.09 1.51
CA VAL A 29 -19.92 7.51 1.83
C VAL A 29 -21.08 8.37 1.32
N ILE A 30 -20.96 9.70 1.26
CA ILE A 30 -22.06 10.57 0.80
C ILE A 30 -22.11 10.74 -0.72
N GLU A 31 -21.09 10.27 -1.45
CA GLU A 31 -21.11 10.25 -2.91
C GLU A 31 -22.02 9.13 -3.43
N ASP A 32 -22.43 9.24 -4.70
CA ASP A 32 -23.24 8.22 -5.35
C ASP A 32 -22.40 6.93 -5.50
N PRO A 33 -22.97 5.74 -5.28
CA PRO A 33 -22.22 4.48 -5.31
C PRO A 33 -21.70 4.12 -6.71
N VAL A 34 -22.29 4.69 -7.77
CA VAL A 34 -21.86 4.47 -9.16
C VAL A 34 -21.48 5.78 -9.85
N GLU A 35 -20.21 5.91 -10.24
CA GLU A 35 -19.70 7.04 -11.01
C GLU A 35 -19.96 6.86 -12.52
N ILE A 36 -20.47 7.91 -13.19
CA ILE A 36 -20.75 7.86 -14.63
C ILE A 36 -19.58 8.40 -15.45
N ILE A 37 -19.04 7.57 -16.34
CA ILE A 37 -18.03 7.96 -17.34
C ILE A 37 -18.72 8.37 -18.64
N ASP A 38 -18.79 9.67 -18.89
CA ASP A 38 -19.41 10.27 -20.07
C ASP A 38 -18.40 10.88 -21.08
N ASN A 39 -17.15 11.11 -20.65
CA ASN A 39 -16.13 11.77 -21.46
C ASN A 39 -14.72 11.17 -21.32
N GLU A 40 -13.78 11.66 -22.13
CA GLU A 40 -12.41 11.14 -22.17
C GLU A 40 -11.58 11.49 -20.93
N ARG A 41 -11.93 12.58 -20.22
CA ARG A 41 -11.23 13.00 -19.01
C ARG A 41 -11.57 12.06 -17.86
N GLU A 42 -12.86 11.76 -17.67
CA GLU A 42 -13.32 10.76 -16.70
C GLU A 42 -12.76 9.38 -17.02
N LEU A 43 -12.76 8.98 -18.30
CA LEU A 43 -12.16 7.70 -18.69
C LEU A 43 -10.66 7.64 -18.34
N LYS A 44 -9.94 8.77 -18.46
CA LYS A 44 -8.55 8.84 -18.01
C LYS A 44 -8.44 8.73 -16.49
N GLY A 45 -9.32 9.40 -15.74
CA GLY A 45 -9.39 9.28 -14.28
C GLY A 45 -9.61 7.83 -13.86
N PHE A 46 -10.57 7.15 -14.47
CA PHE A 46 -10.82 5.72 -14.26
C PHE A 46 -9.56 4.86 -14.47
N HIS A 47 -8.79 5.09 -15.53
CA HIS A 47 -7.56 4.32 -15.78
C HIS A 47 -6.40 4.64 -14.84
N ASN A 48 -6.38 5.83 -14.25
CA ASN A 48 -5.35 6.26 -13.30
C ASN A 48 -5.55 5.70 -11.89
N MET A 49 -6.71 5.12 -11.58
CA MET A 49 -7.01 4.54 -10.28
C MET A 49 -6.70 3.04 -10.31
N ASP A 50 -5.47 2.63 -10.01
CA ASP A 50 -5.03 1.22 -10.08
C ASP A 50 -4.85 0.56 -8.71
N GLU A 51 -5.00 1.29 -7.61
CA GLU A 51 -4.75 0.76 -6.26
C GLU A 51 -5.97 0.10 -5.59
N VAL A 52 -7.16 0.29 -6.15
CA VAL A 52 -8.43 -0.18 -5.59
C VAL A 52 -9.17 -1.09 -6.56
N ILE A 53 -9.96 -2.02 -6.01
CA ILE A 53 -10.88 -2.83 -6.81
C ILE A 53 -11.88 -1.88 -7.46
N LYS A 54 -12.05 -2.01 -8.78
CA LYS A 54 -13.03 -1.22 -9.51
C LYS A 54 -13.75 -2.02 -10.57
N LEU A 55 -15.02 -1.69 -10.80
CA LEU A 55 -15.85 -2.30 -11.83
C LEU A 55 -16.30 -1.25 -12.83
N VAL A 56 -16.46 -1.64 -14.10
CA VAL A 56 -17.07 -0.76 -15.10
C VAL A 56 -18.08 -1.49 -15.99
N GLY A 57 -19.31 -1.00 -15.99
CA GLY A 57 -20.40 -1.54 -16.79
C GLY A 57 -20.83 -0.65 -17.96
N TYR A 58 -21.16 -1.24 -19.11
CA TYR A 58 -21.80 -0.51 -20.21
C TYR A 58 -23.28 -0.83 -20.30
N PHE A 59 -24.14 0.15 -20.01
CA PHE A 59 -25.59 -0.01 -20.01
C PHE A 59 -26.28 0.92 -21.00
N LYS A 60 -27.58 0.68 -21.21
CA LYS A 60 -28.37 1.47 -22.16
C LYS A 60 -28.68 2.88 -21.65
N SER A 61 -28.89 3.02 -20.34
CA SER A 61 -29.26 4.24 -19.61
C SER A 61 -29.44 3.88 -18.13
N GLU A 62 -29.49 4.88 -17.26
CA GLU A 62 -29.87 4.76 -15.84
C GLU A 62 -31.20 3.99 -15.62
N LYS A 63 -32.13 4.07 -16.57
CA LYS A 63 -33.45 3.39 -16.47
C LYS A 63 -33.42 1.94 -16.93
N SER A 64 -32.25 1.41 -17.27
CA SER A 64 -32.09 0.02 -17.69
C SER A 64 -32.23 -0.89 -16.47
N PRO A 65 -33.02 -1.97 -16.54
CA PRO A 65 -33.10 -2.91 -15.41
C PRO A 65 -31.73 -3.47 -15.03
N HIS A 66 -30.83 -3.69 -16.01
CA HIS A 66 -29.47 -4.16 -15.73
C HIS A 66 -28.55 -3.13 -15.06
N PHE A 67 -28.85 -1.84 -15.23
CA PHE A 67 -28.11 -0.81 -14.51
C PHE A 67 -28.61 -0.73 -13.08
N ILE A 68 -29.93 -0.82 -12.86
CA ILE A 68 -30.52 -0.83 -11.50
C ILE A 68 -29.93 -1.99 -10.68
N GLU A 69 -29.88 -3.21 -11.22
CA GLU A 69 -29.27 -4.35 -10.51
C GLU A 69 -27.75 -4.18 -10.28
N TYR A 70 -27.07 -3.34 -11.06
CA TYR A 70 -25.64 -3.03 -10.89
C TYR A 70 -25.42 -1.92 -9.87
N ASP A 71 -26.33 -0.95 -9.82
CA ASP A 71 -26.41 0.15 -8.85
C ASP A 71 -26.75 -0.41 -7.46
N ASP A 72 -27.76 -1.29 -7.37
CA ASP A 72 -28.12 -2.02 -6.15
C ASP A 72 -26.92 -2.83 -5.61
N ALA A 73 -26.15 -3.49 -6.50
CA ALA A 73 -24.94 -4.22 -6.10
C ALA A 73 -23.78 -3.29 -5.67
N ALA A 74 -23.75 -2.05 -6.15
CA ALA A 74 -22.72 -1.09 -5.77
C ALA A 74 -22.92 -0.58 -4.34
N GLU A 75 -24.18 -0.43 -3.91
CA GLU A 75 -24.53 -0.02 -2.54
C GLU A 75 -23.96 -0.99 -1.48
N GLU A 76 -23.91 -2.30 -1.77
CA GLU A 76 -23.38 -3.33 -0.86
C GLU A 76 -21.87 -3.22 -0.59
N PHE A 77 -21.10 -2.59 -1.50
CA PHE A 77 -19.63 -2.44 -1.37
C PHE A 77 -19.19 -0.99 -1.22
N HIS A 78 -20.13 -0.04 -1.18
CA HIS A 78 -19.81 1.38 -1.09
C HIS A 78 -19.26 1.73 0.31
N PRO A 79 -18.13 2.45 0.44
CA PRO A 79 -17.33 3.07 -0.63
C PRO A 79 -16.03 2.33 -0.99
N PHE A 80 -15.85 1.10 -0.50
CA PHE A 80 -14.58 0.34 -0.59
C PHE A 80 -14.28 -0.16 -2.01
N VAL A 81 -15.30 -0.60 -2.75
CA VAL A 81 -15.16 -0.99 -4.16
C VAL A 81 -15.75 0.10 -5.05
N LYS A 82 -14.97 0.58 -6.03
CA LYS A 82 -15.42 1.69 -6.89
C LYS A 82 -16.19 1.17 -8.11
N PHE A 83 -17.46 1.55 -8.22
CA PHE A 83 -18.29 1.18 -9.36
C PHE A 83 -18.38 2.33 -10.36
N PHE A 84 -18.12 2.01 -11.63
CA PHE A 84 -18.28 2.93 -12.74
C PHE A 84 -19.32 2.42 -13.74
N ALA A 85 -19.96 3.33 -14.45
CA ALA A 85 -20.82 2.97 -15.56
C ALA A 85 -20.67 3.95 -16.72
N THR A 86 -20.94 3.47 -17.94
CA THR A 86 -21.11 4.35 -19.08
C THR A 86 -22.40 4.03 -19.82
N PHE A 87 -23.00 5.07 -20.39
CA PHE A 87 -24.12 4.96 -21.33
C PHE A 87 -23.73 5.41 -22.74
N ASP A 88 -22.50 5.91 -22.95
CA ASP A 88 -22.00 6.34 -24.26
C ASP A 88 -21.35 5.15 -25.00
N PRO A 89 -21.89 4.75 -26.17
CA PRO A 89 -21.29 3.70 -27.00
C PRO A 89 -19.83 3.99 -27.43
N LYS A 90 -19.40 5.25 -27.45
CA LYS A 90 -18.01 5.64 -27.78
C LYS A 90 -17.06 5.34 -26.62
N ILE A 91 -17.47 5.64 -25.39
CA ILE A 91 -16.69 5.33 -24.18
C ILE A 91 -16.62 3.81 -24.01
N ALA A 92 -17.77 3.13 -24.10
CA ALA A 92 -17.83 1.67 -24.05
C ALA A 92 -16.92 1.00 -25.09
N LYS A 93 -16.83 1.56 -26.30
CA LYS A 93 -15.92 1.06 -27.33
C LYS A 93 -14.44 1.19 -26.94
N LYS A 94 -14.04 2.24 -26.22
CA LYS A 94 -12.67 2.41 -25.72
C LYS A 94 -12.35 1.42 -24.61
N LEU A 95 -13.31 1.20 -23.71
CA LEU A 95 -13.28 0.16 -22.68
C LEU A 95 -13.42 -1.26 -23.25
N LYS A 96 -13.63 -1.43 -24.56
CA LYS A 96 -13.88 -2.72 -25.24
C LYS A 96 -15.14 -3.47 -24.76
N LEU A 97 -16.03 -2.82 -24.01
CA LEU A 97 -17.26 -3.37 -23.46
C LEU A 97 -18.38 -3.52 -24.50
N LYS A 98 -19.17 -4.60 -24.35
CA LYS A 98 -20.47 -4.77 -25.02
C LYS A 98 -21.62 -4.37 -24.10
N LEU A 99 -22.81 -4.18 -24.67
CA LEU A 99 -23.99 -3.82 -23.88
C LEU A 99 -24.27 -4.88 -22.78
N ASN A 100 -24.51 -4.40 -21.57
CA ASN A 100 -24.69 -5.14 -20.31
C ASN A 100 -23.48 -6.03 -19.93
N GLU A 101 -22.29 -5.72 -20.45
CA GLU A 101 -21.03 -6.33 -20.01
C GLU A 101 -20.49 -5.49 -18.85
N VAL A 102 -19.94 -6.17 -17.85
CA VAL A 102 -19.25 -5.57 -16.71
C VAL A 102 -17.86 -6.20 -16.67
N ASP A 103 -16.86 -5.33 -16.59
CA ASP A 103 -15.46 -5.72 -16.42
C ASP A 103 -15.05 -5.40 -14.96
N PHE A 104 -14.40 -6.36 -14.32
CA PHE A 104 -13.81 -6.27 -12.98
C PHE A 104 -12.30 -6.04 -13.13
N TYR A 105 -11.78 -5.05 -12.41
CA TYR A 105 -10.36 -4.74 -12.34
C TYR A 105 -9.88 -5.00 -10.92
N GLU A 106 -9.03 -6.00 -10.77
CA GLU A 106 -8.22 -6.20 -9.58
C GLU A 106 -7.15 -5.09 -9.50
N PRO A 107 -6.79 -4.59 -8.30
CA PRO A 107 -5.70 -3.65 -8.11
C PRO A 107 -4.43 -4.08 -8.83
N PHE A 108 -3.73 -3.11 -9.40
CA PHE A 108 -2.43 -3.22 -10.07
C PHE A 108 -2.40 -4.11 -11.33
N MET A 109 -3.55 -4.66 -11.74
CA MET A 109 -3.70 -5.43 -12.97
C MET A 109 -4.05 -4.54 -14.17
N GLU A 110 -3.34 -4.73 -15.29
CA GLU A 110 -3.55 -3.91 -16.50
C GLU A 110 -4.83 -4.26 -17.27
N GLU A 111 -5.17 -5.55 -17.33
CA GLU A 111 -6.32 -6.04 -18.09
C GLU A 111 -7.42 -6.55 -17.13
N PRO A 112 -8.70 -6.23 -17.41
CA PRO A 112 -9.79 -6.68 -16.56
C PRO A 112 -10.19 -8.13 -16.82
N VAL A 113 -10.96 -8.66 -15.88
CA VAL A 113 -11.74 -9.88 -16.07
C VAL A 113 -13.20 -9.52 -16.35
N THR A 114 -13.70 -9.88 -17.53
CA THR A 114 -15.13 -9.74 -17.83
C THR A 114 -15.95 -10.74 -17.03
N ILE A 115 -16.88 -10.24 -16.21
CA ILE A 115 -17.74 -11.09 -15.37
C ILE A 115 -18.58 -12.03 -16.27
N PRO A 116 -18.54 -13.36 -16.06
CA PRO A 116 -19.26 -14.31 -16.90
C PRO A 116 -20.78 -14.28 -16.64
N GLY A 117 -21.58 -14.75 -17.60
CA GLY A 117 -22.98 -15.09 -17.34
C GLY A 117 -24.05 -14.01 -17.64
N LYS A 118 -23.68 -12.85 -18.18
CA LYS A 118 -24.63 -11.73 -18.44
C LYS A 118 -25.95 -12.11 -19.15
N PRO A 119 -27.07 -11.42 -18.87
CA PRO A 119 -27.19 -10.27 -17.95
C PRO A 119 -27.18 -10.70 -16.49
N TYR A 120 -26.62 -9.85 -15.64
CA TYR A 120 -26.47 -10.08 -14.21
C TYR A 120 -27.70 -9.61 -13.42
N ILE A 121 -27.93 -10.25 -12.28
CA ILE A 121 -28.72 -9.71 -11.16
C ILE A 121 -27.78 -9.28 -10.03
N GLU A 122 -28.26 -8.46 -9.10
CA GLU A 122 -27.52 -7.96 -7.94
C GLU A 122 -26.67 -9.05 -7.25
N SER A 123 -27.31 -10.15 -6.85
CA SER A 123 -26.64 -11.25 -6.13
C SER A 123 -25.54 -11.94 -6.93
N GLU A 124 -25.60 -11.94 -8.27
CA GLU A 124 -24.55 -12.54 -9.11
C GLU A 124 -23.31 -11.64 -9.18
N LEU A 125 -23.49 -10.33 -9.04
CA LEU A 125 -22.38 -9.37 -8.96
C LEU A 125 -21.73 -9.41 -7.57
N VAL A 126 -22.55 -9.40 -6.53
CA VAL A 126 -22.09 -9.52 -5.12
C VAL A 126 -21.28 -10.80 -4.94
N GLU A 127 -21.83 -11.96 -5.32
CA GLU A 127 -21.13 -13.25 -5.20
C GLU A 127 -19.82 -13.27 -6.01
N TYR A 128 -19.75 -12.57 -7.14
CA TYR A 128 -18.51 -12.48 -7.91
C TYR A 128 -17.47 -11.63 -7.18
N ILE A 129 -17.84 -10.48 -6.65
CA ILE A 129 -16.92 -9.58 -5.96
C ILE A 129 -16.41 -10.23 -4.66
N GLU A 130 -17.29 -10.83 -3.85
CA GLU A 130 -16.91 -11.60 -2.64
C GLU A 130 -15.97 -12.79 -2.93
N GLN A 131 -15.95 -13.31 -4.16
CA GLN A 131 -15.03 -14.40 -4.55
C GLN A 131 -13.65 -13.89 -4.99
N HIS A 132 -13.52 -12.57 -5.20
CA HIS A 132 -12.32 -11.92 -5.73
C HIS A 132 -12.00 -10.65 -4.90
N ASP A 133 -12.44 -10.60 -3.64
CA ASP A 133 -12.30 -9.47 -2.72
C ASP A 133 -10.92 -9.41 -2.05
N ARG A 134 -10.09 -10.45 -2.23
CA ARG A 134 -8.69 -10.51 -1.83
C ARG A 134 -7.76 -10.41 -3.06
N PRO A 135 -7.23 -9.23 -3.38
CA PRO A 135 -6.26 -9.03 -4.45
C PRO A 135 -4.91 -9.71 -4.16
N THR A 136 -4.18 -9.98 -5.23
CA THR A 136 -2.80 -10.50 -5.19
C THR A 136 -1.84 -9.49 -4.59
N LEU A 137 -2.03 -8.21 -4.92
CA LEU A 137 -1.33 -7.07 -4.33
C LEU A 137 -2.37 -6.07 -3.88
N ARG A 138 -2.35 -5.71 -2.59
CA ARG A 138 -3.31 -4.78 -1.98
C ARG A 138 -2.57 -3.72 -1.19
N LYS A 139 -2.96 -2.46 -1.36
CA LYS A 139 -2.39 -1.33 -0.61
C LYS A 139 -3.06 -1.25 0.75
N LEU A 140 -2.27 -1.09 1.80
CA LEU A 140 -2.78 -0.81 3.13
C LEU A 140 -3.17 0.67 3.20
N GLU A 141 -4.46 0.95 3.32
CA GLU A 141 -4.99 2.30 3.41
C GLU A 141 -5.49 2.59 4.82
N PRO A 142 -5.35 3.83 5.34
CA PRO A 142 -5.80 4.16 6.69
C PRO A 142 -7.27 3.82 6.96
N HIS A 143 -8.14 3.93 5.96
CA HIS A 143 -9.58 3.69 6.12
C HIS A 143 -9.99 2.20 6.17
N SER A 144 -9.12 1.27 5.79
CA SER A 144 -9.37 -0.19 5.78
C SER A 144 -8.24 -0.99 6.45
N MET A 145 -7.34 -0.34 7.19
CA MET A 145 -6.14 -0.97 7.71
C MET A 145 -6.40 -2.20 8.60
N TYR A 146 -7.45 -2.19 9.43
CA TYR A 146 -7.74 -3.33 10.31
C TYR A 146 -8.43 -4.45 9.56
N GLU A 147 -9.34 -4.14 8.63
CA GLU A 147 -9.96 -5.12 7.74
C GLU A 147 -8.91 -5.90 6.93
N ILE A 148 -7.95 -5.20 6.32
CA ILE A 148 -6.88 -5.82 5.54
C ILE A 148 -5.96 -6.66 6.44
N TRP A 149 -5.63 -6.17 7.64
CA TRP A 149 -4.71 -6.87 8.55
C TRP A 149 -5.37 -8.08 9.25
N GLU A 150 -6.68 -8.06 9.47
CA GLU A 150 -7.43 -9.21 10.02
C GLU A 150 -7.72 -10.30 8.96
N ASP A 151 -7.50 -10.00 7.67
CA ASP A 151 -7.71 -10.92 6.55
C ASP A 151 -6.42 -11.68 6.18
N ASP A 152 -5.89 -12.47 7.13
CA ASP A 152 -4.65 -13.25 6.97
C ASP A 152 -4.80 -14.50 6.09
N ILE A 153 -3.66 -15.05 5.68
CA ILE A 153 -3.55 -16.36 5.02
C ILE A 153 -2.79 -17.28 5.98
N ASP A 154 -3.51 -18.24 6.56
CA ASP A 154 -2.95 -19.26 7.44
C ASP A 154 -2.16 -18.71 8.66
N GLY A 155 -2.51 -17.51 9.15
CA GLY A 155 -1.85 -16.85 10.29
C GLY A 155 -0.81 -15.79 9.90
N GLU A 156 -0.54 -15.61 8.60
CA GLU A 156 0.58 -14.80 8.14
C GLU A 156 0.18 -13.76 7.09
N HIS A 157 1.01 -12.72 6.95
CA HIS A 157 0.98 -11.78 5.83
C HIS A 157 2.34 -11.65 5.17
N ILE A 158 2.37 -11.63 3.84
CA ILE A 158 3.51 -11.09 3.10
C ILE A 158 3.34 -9.57 3.05
N VAL A 159 4.28 -8.84 3.65
CA VAL A 159 4.25 -7.38 3.78
C VAL A 159 5.41 -6.77 3.01
N ALA A 160 5.12 -5.77 2.18
CA ALA A 160 6.11 -4.99 1.46
C ALA A 160 6.02 -3.52 1.85
N PHE A 161 7.12 -2.92 2.29
CA PHE A 161 7.23 -1.48 2.51
C PHE A 161 7.91 -0.82 1.32
N ALA A 162 7.29 0.21 0.76
CA ALA A 162 7.87 1.03 -0.31
C ALA A 162 7.21 2.41 -0.32
N GLU A 163 8.00 3.48 -0.26
CA GLU A 163 7.53 4.86 -0.45
C GLU A 163 7.36 5.12 -1.95
N GLU A 164 6.14 5.46 -2.40
CA GLU A 164 5.86 5.65 -3.84
C GLU A 164 6.64 6.85 -4.43
N ASP A 165 6.87 7.89 -3.62
CA ASP A 165 7.52 9.13 -4.02
C ASP A 165 9.07 9.05 -3.99
N ASP A 166 9.64 8.00 -3.38
CA ASP A 166 11.08 7.72 -3.39
C ASP A 166 11.49 6.94 -4.64
N PRO A 167 12.63 7.26 -5.31
CA PRO A 167 13.07 6.55 -6.50
C PRO A 167 13.25 5.04 -6.33
N ASP A 168 13.79 4.59 -5.20
CA ASP A 168 14.06 3.18 -4.93
C ASP A 168 12.76 2.46 -4.55
N GLY A 169 11.89 3.13 -3.77
CA GLY A 169 10.53 2.67 -3.50
C GLY A 169 9.66 2.49 -4.75
N PHE A 170 9.71 3.45 -5.68
CA PHE A 170 9.03 3.34 -6.97
C PHE A 170 9.55 2.18 -7.81
N GLU A 171 10.88 2.00 -7.89
CA GLU A 171 11.48 0.88 -8.62
C GLU A 171 11.04 -0.47 -8.02
N PHE A 172 11.05 -0.59 -6.69
CA PHE A 172 10.57 -1.80 -6.00
C PHE A 172 9.11 -2.09 -6.29
N LEU A 173 8.27 -1.06 -6.23
CA LEU A 173 6.84 -1.20 -6.43
C LEU A 173 6.52 -1.70 -7.84
N GLU A 174 7.26 -1.27 -8.87
CA GLU A 174 7.07 -1.79 -10.22
C GLU A 174 7.47 -3.27 -10.34
N ILE A 175 8.49 -3.72 -9.60
CA ILE A 175 8.87 -5.14 -9.50
C ILE A 175 7.76 -5.93 -8.79
N LEU A 176 7.24 -5.43 -7.66
CA LEU A 176 6.10 -6.04 -6.95
C LEU A 176 4.87 -6.20 -7.83
N LYS A 177 4.53 -5.15 -8.60
CA LYS A 177 3.42 -5.19 -9.56
C LYS A 177 3.66 -6.22 -10.66
N GLU A 178 4.89 -6.39 -11.15
CA GLU A 178 5.24 -7.43 -12.13
C GLU A 178 5.02 -8.83 -11.54
N VAL A 179 5.58 -9.11 -10.35
CA VAL A 179 5.43 -10.41 -9.68
C VAL A 179 3.96 -10.72 -9.36
N ALA A 180 3.20 -9.74 -8.90
CA ALA A 180 1.77 -9.89 -8.63
C ALA A 180 0.98 -10.23 -9.90
N ARG A 181 1.27 -9.57 -11.03
CA ARG A 181 0.61 -9.87 -12.32
C ARG A 181 0.92 -11.28 -12.81
N ASP A 182 2.15 -11.74 -12.66
CA ASP A 182 2.57 -13.07 -13.10
C ASP A 182 1.98 -14.19 -12.21
N ASN A 183 1.60 -13.85 -10.96
CA ASN A 183 1.07 -14.77 -9.97
C ASN A 183 -0.41 -14.54 -9.60
N THR A 184 -1.16 -13.72 -10.34
CA THR A 184 -2.56 -13.35 -10.04
C THR A 184 -3.54 -14.52 -9.96
N ASP A 185 -3.22 -15.65 -10.60
CA ASP A 185 -4.05 -16.86 -10.55
C ASP A 185 -3.81 -17.72 -9.29
N ASN A 186 -2.88 -17.32 -8.39
CA ASN A 186 -2.55 -18.05 -7.16
C ASN A 186 -3.40 -17.56 -5.98
N PRO A 187 -4.41 -18.31 -5.52
CA PRO A 187 -5.32 -17.86 -4.45
C PRO A 187 -4.67 -17.81 -3.06
N ASN A 188 -3.46 -18.38 -2.92
CA ASN A 188 -2.72 -18.37 -1.67
C ASN A 188 -1.70 -17.23 -1.60
N LEU A 189 -1.61 -16.39 -2.63
CA LEU A 189 -0.73 -15.22 -2.64
C LEU A 189 -1.55 -13.95 -2.44
N SER A 190 -1.26 -13.23 -1.36
CA SER A 190 -1.71 -11.85 -1.18
C SER A 190 -0.60 -11.06 -0.48
N ILE A 191 -0.13 -10.00 -1.13
CA ILE A 191 0.93 -9.13 -0.65
C ILE A 191 0.28 -7.81 -0.20
N ILE A 192 0.55 -7.41 1.04
CA ILE A 192 0.17 -6.10 1.56
C ILE A 192 1.31 -5.12 1.26
N TRP A 193 1.09 -4.18 0.36
CA TRP A 193 1.98 -3.04 0.19
C TRP A 193 1.59 -1.93 1.18
N ILE A 194 2.57 -1.47 1.94
CA ILE A 194 2.44 -0.35 2.86
C ILE A 194 3.37 0.76 2.39
N ASP A 195 2.80 1.92 2.10
CA ASP A 195 3.57 3.16 1.99
C ASP A 195 3.80 3.73 3.41
N PRO A 196 5.04 3.80 3.91
CA PRO A 196 5.34 4.34 5.25
C PRO A 196 4.80 5.76 5.48
N ASP A 197 4.71 6.57 4.42
CA ASP A 197 4.25 7.96 4.50
C ASP A 197 2.75 8.07 4.84
N ASN A 198 1.97 7.03 4.55
CA ASN A 198 0.56 6.96 4.94
C ASN A 198 0.39 6.70 6.45
N PHE A 199 1.43 6.21 7.13
CA PHE A 199 1.38 5.81 8.54
C PHE A 199 2.57 6.31 9.37
N PRO A 200 2.84 7.63 9.40
CA PRO A 200 4.05 8.18 10.02
C PRO A 200 4.17 7.89 11.52
N LEU A 201 3.04 7.61 12.19
CA LEU A 201 3.02 7.25 13.61
C LEU A 201 3.37 5.78 13.89
N LEU A 202 3.25 4.90 12.88
CA LEU A 202 3.57 3.48 12.97
C LEU A 202 5.00 3.16 12.52
N VAL A 203 5.62 4.02 11.70
CA VAL A 203 7.02 3.85 11.25
C VAL A 203 7.99 3.50 12.39
N PRO A 204 8.09 4.26 13.50
CA PRO A 204 9.02 3.93 14.59
C PRO A 204 8.65 2.64 15.33
N TYR A 205 7.39 2.21 15.26
CA TYR A 205 6.94 0.95 15.84
C TYR A 205 7.35 -0.22 14.96
N TRP A 206 7.16 -0.13 13.64
CA TRP A 206 7.56 -1.17 12.69
C TRP A 206 9.08 -1.37 12.66
N GLU A 207 9.87 -0.31 12.52
CA GLU A 207 11.34 -0.39 12.55
C GLU A 207 11.84 -1.09 13.82
N LYS A 208 11.23 -0.77 14.97
CA LYS A 208 11.61 -1.38 16.25
C LYS A 208 11.16 -2.82 16.39
N THR A 209 9.96 -3.15 15.92
CA THR A 209 9.34 -4.47 16.10
C THR A 209 9.98 -5.48 15.15
N PHE A 210 10.14 -5.09 13.89
CA PHE A 210 10.65 -5.95 12.82
C PHE A 210 12.16 -5.85 12.64
N GLY A 211 12.83 -4.86 13.26
CA GLY A 211 14.28 -4.70 13.15
C GLY A 211 14.76 -4.25 11.77
N ILE A 212 13.88 -3.62 10.99
CA ILE A 212 14.13 -3.14 9.62
C ILE A 212 14.34 -1.62 9.58
N ASP A 213 14.91 -1.13 8.47
CA ASP A 213 15.03 0.30 8.16
C ASP A 213 14.02 0.67 7.08
N LEU A 214 13.02 1.49 7.43
CA LEU A 214 11.96 1.91 6.51
C LEU A 214 12.36 3.09 5.61
N SER A 215 13.61 3.56 5.69
CA SER A 215 14.18 4.49 4.71
C SER A 215 14.59 3.81 3.39
N SER A 216 14.47 2.49 3.31
CA SER A 216 14.68 1.70 2.10
C SER A 216 13.55 0.67 1.94
N PRO A 217 13.28 0.19 0.71
CA PRO A 217 12.23 -0.79 0.49
C PRO A 217 12.47 -2.08 1.28
N GLN A 218 11.41 -2.73 1.76
CA GLN A 218 11.46 -3.97 2.53
C GLN A 218 10.39 -4.94 2.03
N ILE A 219 10.67 -6.25 2.07
CA ILE A 219 9.61 -7.27 1.97
C ILE A 219 9.89 -8.41 2.94
N GLY A 220 8.86 -8.86 3.62
CA GLY A 220 8.96 -9.90 4.64
C GLY A 220 7.65 -10.64 4.81
N VAL A 221 7.70 -11.70 5.62
CA VAL A 221 6.51 -12.37 6.12
C VAL A 221 6.37 -12.06 7.62
N VAL A 222 5.14 -11.82 8.07
CA VAL A 222 4.82 -11.42 9.43
C VAL A 222 3.74 -12.34 9.99
N ASP A 223 3.99 -12.95 11.14
CA ASP A 223 2.98 -13.69 11.91
C ASP A 223 2.01 -12.72 12.60
N VAL A 224 0.70 -12.99 12.53
CA VAL A 224 -0.32 -12.09 13.09
C VAL A 224 -0.56 -12.26 14.59
N GLU A 225 -0.20 -13.41 15.17
CA GLU A 225 -0.42 -13.72 16.59
C GLU A 225 0.61 -13.05 17.51
N ASP A 226 1.89 -13.05 17.13
CA ASP A 226 2.97 -12.52 17.97
C ASP A 226 3.87 -11.46 17.31
N ALA A 227 3.65 -11.19 16.02
CA ALA A 227 4.40 -10.23 15.22
C ALA A 227 5.88 -10.61 15.01
N ASP A 228 6.22 -11.90 15.10
CA ASP A 228 7.49 -12.39 14.57
C ASP A 228 7.54 -12.25 13.05
N SER A 229 8.74 -12.10 12.49
CA SER A 229 8.89 -11.76 11.09
C SER A 229 10.25 -12.12 10.51
N VAL A 230 10.23 -12.52 9.23
CA VAL A 230 11.44 -12.77 8.43
C VAL A 230 11.42 -11.87 7.21
N TRP A 231 12.52 -11.17 6.97
CA TRP A 231 12.65 -10.18 5.89
C TRP A 231 13.67 -10.64 4.85
N MET A 232 13.39 -10.35 3.58
CA MET A 232 14.31 -10.60 2.48
C MET A 232 15.56 -9.73 2.64
N GLU A 233 16.73 -10.35 2.66
CA GLU A 233 18.00 -9.62 2.65
C GLU A 233 18.15 -8.89 1.31
N MET A 234 18.11 -7.56 1.37
CA MET A 234 18.47 -6.67 0.27
C MET A 234 19.73 -5.91 0.69
N ASP A 235 20.75 -5.88 -0.18
CA ASP A 235 21.96 -5.12 0.12
C ASP A 235 21.73 -3.67 -0.30
N ASP A 236 21.75 -2.75 0.68
CA ASP A 236 21.56 -1.29 0.49
C ASP A 236 22.52 -0.68 -0.57
N GLN A 237 23.55 -1.42 -1.01
CA GLN A 237 24.53 -1.00 -2.03
C GLN A 237 24.41 -1.71 -3.38
N ASP A 238 23.69 -2.84 -3.47
CA ASP A 238 23.47 -3.59 -4.71
C ASP A 238 22.03 -3.38 -5.22
N ASP A 239 21.86 -3.47 -6.54
CA ASP A 239 20.60 -3.21 -7.24
C ASP A 239 19.41 -3.98 -6.63
N MET A 240 18.21 -3.38 -6.67
CA MET A 240 16.92 -3.99 -6.26
C MET A 240 16.77 -5.43 -6.79
N PRO A 241 16.10 -6.34 -6.04
CA PRO A 241 15.90 -7.70 -6.50
C PRO A 241 15.17 -7.70 -7.85
N THR A 242 15.57 -8.61 -8.73
CA THR A 242 14.81 -8.82 -9.96
C THR A 242 13.46 -9.47 -9.66
N ALA A 243 12.49 -9.33 -10.58
CA ALA A 243 11.20 -10.01 -10.44
C ALA A 243 11.33 -11.53 -10.24
N ASP A 244 12.29 -12.17 -10.94
CA ASP A 244 12.59 -13.60 -10.79
C ASP A 244 13.11 -13.96 -9.38
N GLU A 245 13.94 -13.09 -8.78
CA GLU A 245 14.48 -13.31 -7.42
C GLU A 245 13.40 -13.12 -6.35
N LEU A 246 12.57 -12.09 -6.53
CA LEU A 246 11.44 -11.81 -5.64
C LEU A 246 10.37 -12.92 -5.71
N GLU A 247 10.03 -13.37 -6.92
CA GLU A 247 9.12 -14.50 -7.13
C GLU A 247 9.65 -15.77 -6.45
N GLN A 248 10.94 -16.07 -6.59
CA GLN A 248 11.53 -17.25 -5.94
C GLN A 248 11.48 -17.16 -4.41
N TRP A 249 11.71 -15.98 -3.84
CA TRP A 249 11.61 -15.75 -2.39
C TRP A 249 10.17 -15.95 -1.90
N ILE A 250 9.18 -15.41 -2.62
CA ILE A 250 7.75 -15.62 -2.32
C ILE A 250 7.37 -17.09 -2.45
N GLU A 251 7.84 -17.81 -3.47
CA GLU A 251 7.61 -19.25 -3.59
C GLU A 251 8.17 -20.04 -2.40
N ASP A 252 9.32 -19.62 -1.87
CA ASP A 252 9.94 -20.25 -0.71
C ASP A 252 9.09 -20.01 0.56
N VAL A 253 8.58 -18.79 0.76
CA VAL A 253 7.59 -18.46 1.81
C VAL A 253 6.33 -19.32 1.67
N LEU A 254 5.66 -19.29 0.51
CA LEU A 254 4.43 -20.05 0.28
C LEU A 254 4.61 -21.57 0.39
N SER A 255 5.85 -22.06 0.30
CA SER A 255 6.19 -23.48 0.47
C SER A 255 6.54 -23.88 1.90
N GLY A 256 6.60 -22.91 2.83
CA GLY A 256 7.04 -23.08 4.22
C GLY A 256 8.53 -23.38 4.34
N LYS A 257 9.36 -22.87 3.43
CA LYS A 257 10.83 -22.91 3.58
C LYS A 257 11.37 -21.66 4.29
N ILE A 258 10.60 -20.59 4.23
CA ILE A 258 10.83 -19.33 4.95
C ILE A 258 9.57 -19.16 5.78
N ASP A 259 9.70 -19.28 7.08
CA ASP A 259 8.60 -19.28 8.05
C ASP A 259 9.18 -18.67 9.35
N PRO A 260 8.52 -17.65 9.94
CA PRO A 260 8.97 -17.01 11.17
C PRO A 260 8.94 -17.97 12.36
N ASP A 261 8.10 -19.00 12.36
CA ASP A 261 8.00 -19.99 13.45
C ASP A 261 9.10 -21.07 13.40
N ASP A 262 9.84 -21.20 12.29
CA ASP A 262 10.82 -22.29 12.07
C ASP A 262 12.16 -22.11 12.82
N ASP A 263 12.37 -20.98 13.50
CA ASP A 263 13.58 -20.70 14.31
C ASP A 263 13.63 -21.50 15.64
N ASP A 264 12.59 -22.27 15.96
CA ASP A 264 12.44 -23.03 17.21
C ASP A 264 12.79 -24.55 17.12
N GLU A 265 13.19 -25.08 15.96
CA GLU A 265 13.56 -26.51 15.79
C GLU A 265 15.10 -26.79 15.72
N ASP A 266 15.70 -26.91 16.91
CA ASP A 266 16.77 -27.86 17.28
C ASP A 266 18.18 -27.77 16.59
N GLU A 267 19.05 -26.87 17.07
CA GLU A 267 20.52 -27.11 17.15
C GLU A 267 20.95 -27.53 18.58
N ASP A 268 20.22 -28.46 19.21
CA ASP A 268 20.74 -29.24 20.34
C ASP A 268 21.47 -30.50 19.78
N ASP A 269 22.55 -30.28 19.03
CA ASP A 269 23.59 -31.32 18.87
C ASP A 269 24.35 -31.39 20.20
N ASP A 270 23.81 -32.18 21.13
CA ASP A 270 24.48 -32.72 22.31
C ASP A 270 25.73 -33.53 21.85
N ASP A 271 26.81 -32.83 21.52
CA ASP A 271 28.16 -33.41 21.53
C ASP A 271 28.60 -33.55 23.00
N ASP A 272 28.07 -34.61 23.63
CA ASP A 272 28.63 -35.26 24.83
C ASP A 272 30.05 -35.78 24.50
N ASP A 273 31.03 -34.88 24.34
CA ASP A 273 32.45 -35.22 24.42
C ASP A 273 32.89 -35.11 25.88
N ASP A 274 32.54 -36.17 26.63
CA ASP A 274 33.23 -36.61 27.84
C ASP A 274 34.72 -36.89 27.50
N ASP A 275 35.57 -35.85 27.52
CA ASP A 275 37.01 -36.02 27.67
C ASP A 275 37.45 -35.45 29.03
N ASP A 276 37.29 -36.31 30.04
CA ASP A 276 38.15 -36.37 31.22
C ASP A 276 39.62 -36.40 30.77
N ASP A 277 40.39 -35.36 31.05
CA ASP A 277 41.77 -35.53 31.52
C ASP A 277 42.21 -34.31 32.33
N ASP A 278 42.29 -34.54 33.64
CA ASP A 278 43.06 -33.80 34.63
C ASP A 278 44.49 -33.52 34.13
N ASP A 279 44.98 -32.29 34.31
CA ASP A 279 46.22 -32.10 35.08
C ASP A 279 46.34 -30.63 35.54
N ASP A 280 46.32 -30.51 36.86
CA ASP A 280 46.79 -29.40 37.67
C ASP A 280 48.18 -28.91 37.19
N ASP A 281 48.42 -27.60 37.26
CA ASP A 281 49.44 -27.06 38.17
C ASP A 281 49.48 -25.53 38.06
N ASP A 282 49.14 -24.93 39.20
CA ASP A 282 49.50 -23.63 39.75
C ASP A 282 50.77 -22.97 39.16
N GLU A 283 50.78 -21.64 39.03
CA GLU A 283 51.46 -20.80 40.03
C GLU A 283 51.03 -19.33 39.86
N GLU A 284 50.64 -18.77 41.00
CA GLU A 284 50.46 -17.36 41.31
C GLU A 284 51.77 -16.58 41.15
N ASP A 285 51.67 -15.29 40.86
CA ASP A 285 52.42 -14.19 41.47
C ASP A 285 51.89 -12.91 40.77
N ASP A 286 51.10 -12.08 41.47
CA ASP A 286 51.59 -11.00 42.35
C ASP A 286 52.45 -10.04 41.53
N ASP A 287 52.25 -8.73 41.49
CA ASP A 287 51.51 -7.80 42.33
C ASP A 287 51.86 -6.42 41.73
N ASP A 288 51.10 -5.40 42.11
CA ASP A 288 51.58 -4.03 42.30
C ASP A 288 52.02 -3.24 41.05
N ASP A 289 51.67 -1.98 40.88
CA ASP A 289 50.96 -0.99 41.69
C ASP A 289 51.07 0.30 40.85
N ASP A 290 50.24 1.27 41.20
CA ASP A 290 50.61 2.69 41.23
C ASP A 290 50.96 3.37 39.89
N ASP A 291 50.49 4.55 39.58
CA ASP A 291 49.66 5.55 40.25
C ASP A 291 49.76 6.75 39.28
N ASP A 292 48.94 7.76 39.53
CA ASP A 292 49.28 9.17 39.30
C ASP A 292 49.40 9.61 37.83
N ASP A 293 48.84 10.73 37.41
CA ASP A 293 48.09 11.77 38.10
C ASP A 293 47.81 12.80 37.00
N ASP A 294 46.85 13.68 37.28
CA ASP A 294 46.97 15.12 37.03
C ASP A 294 47.06 15.55 35.56
N ASP A 295 46.02 16.23 35.10
CA ASP A 295 45.93 17.70 35.20
C ASP A 295 46.05 18.16 33.75
N ASP A 296 45.39 19.18 33.27
CA ASP A 296 44.54 20.20 33.83
C ASP A 296 44.13 20.99 32.58
N ASP A 297 43.16 21.89 32.77
CA ASP A 297 43.17 23.21 32.16
C ASP A 297 43.02 23.28 30.62
N ASP A 298 42.20 24.14 30.07
CA ASP A 298 41.34 25.21 30.55
C ASP A 298 40.96 25.93 29.25
N ASP A 299 39.89 26.72 29.33
CA ASP A 299 39.81 28.02 28.68
C ASP A 299 39.86 28.05 27.13
N ASP A 300 39.04 28.81 26.44
CA ASP A 300 38.13 29.88 26.81
C ASP A 300 37.57 30.34 25.45
N ASP A 301 36.43 31.02 25.49
CA ASP A 301 36.19 32.30 24.81
C ASP A 301 36.51 32.42 23.31
N ASP A 302 35.75 33.11 22.49
CA ASP A 302 34.61 34.00 22.63
C ASP A 302 34.40 34.50 21.19
N ASP A 303 33.36 35.31 21.06
CA ASP A 303 33.24 36.39 20.08
C ASP A 303 32.76 35.96 18.69
N ASP A 304 31.47 36.19 18.41
CA ASP A 304 30.83 37.49 18.18
C ASP A 304 31.14 38.08 16.79
N ASP A 305 30.08 38.72 16.31
CA ASP A 305 29.98 39.72 15.24
C ASP A 305 29.21 39.18 14.02
N ASP A 306 27.88 39.34 14.01
CA ASP A 306 27.20 40.60 13.64
C ASP A 306 27.72 41.15 12.31
N ASP A 307 26.86 41.12 11.28
CA ASP A 307 26.54 42.36 10.57
C ASP A 307 25.20 42.17 9.84
N ASN A 308 24.20 42.86 10.41
CA ASN A 308 23.14 43.54 9.68
C ASN A 308 23.69 44.28 8.44
N ASP A 309 22.89 44.34 7.40
CA ASP A 309 22.47 45.59 6.74
C ASP A 309 21.44 45.15 5.68
N ASP A 310 20.15 45.36 5.90
CA ASP A 310 19.41 46.62 5.71
C ASP A 310 19.48 47.19 4.29
N ASP A 311 18.31 47.74 3.93
CA ASP A 311 17.99 48.63 2.83
C ASP A 311 17.61 47.98 1.49
N ASP A 312 16.31 47.86 1.19
CA ASP A 312 15.36 48.94 0.84
C ASP A 312 15.41 49.30 -0.64
N ASP A 313 14.24 49.77 -1.09
CA ASP A 313 13.97 50.53 -2.30
C ASP A 313 13.88 49.73 -3.60
N ASP A 314 12.92 49.96 -4.48
CA ASP A 314 11.64 50.68 -4.51
C ASP A 314 11.26 50.60 -6.01
N ASP A 315 10.06 51.06 -6.33
CA ASP A 315 9.67 51.56 -7.64
C ASP A 315 9.47 50.52 -8.76
N ASP A 316 8.46 50.59 -9.61
CA ASP A 316 7.18 51.32 -9.74
C ASP A 316 6.79 51.03 -11.21
N ASP A 317 5.56 51.40 -11.55
CA ASP A 317 5.07 51.67 -12.91
C ASP A 317 4.60 50.48 -13.77
N ASP A 318 3.28 50.34 -13.76
CA ASP A 318 2.40 50.73 -14.88
C ASP A 318 2.92 50.44 -16.30
N ASP A 319 2.17 49.65 -17.06
CA ASP A 319 1.34 50.25 -18.11
C ASP A 319 0.44 49.22 -18.79
N ASP A 320 -0.75 49.71 -19.08
CA ASP A 320 -1.81 49.17 -19.93
C ASP A 320 -1.30 48.62 -21.27
N ASP A 321 -2.02 47.63 -21.82
CA ASP A 321 -2.56 47.81 -23.17
C ASP A 321 -3.75 46.87 -23.39
N ASP A 322 -4.90 47.51 -23.59
CA ASP A 322 -6.09 47.00 -24.26
C ASP A 322 -5.73 46.33 -25.59
N ASP A 323 -6.36 45.19 -25.89
CA ASP A 323 -6.72 44.88 -27.27
C ASP A 323 -8.12 44.26 -27.28
N ASP A 324 -9.05 45.11 -27.72
CA ASP A 324 -10.34 44.79 -28.30
C ASP A 324 -10.19 43.71 -29.40
N ASP A 325 -11.17 42.81 -29.49
CA ASP A 325 -11.80 42.44 -30.78
C ASP A 325 -13.08 41.63 -30.47
N ASP A 326 -14.14 42.36 -30.13
CA ASP A 326 -15.50 41.99 -30.48
C ASP A 326 -15.67 42.23 -31.99
N ASP A 327 -15.86 41.15 -32.76
CA ASP A 327 -16.39 41.25 -34.11
C ASP A 327 -17.70 40.45 -34.20
N ASP A 328 -18.74 41.22 -34.54
CA ASP A 328 -20.13 40.89 -34.71
C ASP A 328 -20.41 39.81 -35.79
N ASP A 329 -21.55 39.14 -35.60
CA ASP A 329 -22.55 38.69 -36.58
C ASP A 329 -22.11 38.09 -37.93
N ASP A 330 -22.63 36.87 -38.22
CA ASP A 330 -23.45 36.68 -39.43
C ASP A 330 -24.30 35.38 -39.37
N GLU A 331 -25.62 35.60 -39.56
CA GLU A 331 -26.71 34.76 -40.10
C GLU A 331 -27.14 33.41 -39.48
#